data_AF-V6HAP1-F1
#
_entry.id   AF-V6HAP1-F1
#
_cell.length_a   1.000
_cell.length_b   1.000
_cell.length_c   1.000
_cell.angle_alpha   90.00
_cell.angle_beta   90.00
_cell.angle_gamma   90.00
#
_symmetry.space_group_name_H-M   'P 1'
#
loop_
_entity.id
_entity.type
_entity.pdbx_description
1 polymer ?
#
loop_
_entity_poly.entity_id
_entity_poly.type
_entity_poly.pdbx_seq_one_letter_code
_entity_poly.pdbx_strand_id
1 'polypeptide(L)'
;MLAKLINKTRKILFFIILVPPVIVIRALRPFIKIYFMGIGSNRMGHFIFDAEYMLAEKELYPQSYQGIILYYYHKIVANSQWDKMVRRHFKIYDISRHLAWANGKIPFGRFHYKPSVAERFATADGNGVLEKTKPHIAFTEDEDAKGRDFLRSLGMKESDRYICFNIRDEAYMKIHYGSVSQFNENIPEYHWCRNSDIALYYKTMQALIDKGYWVIRMGKETEKEIGIKSQKIIDYPKSNFKSDFLDMWLGAHCHFMVTTGSGIDTLCHAYRKPEVCVSLIPISIVAYMHCGSINIFKHLKFKNGRRLTFAEISATGAWEFGNSKVFFDHGMEWEDNTPQEIYDAVFEMVARLDGAWVDKKEDEILHEKIWQILLKSPSYSRFYKVPKHRIGTQYLRDHRELLNA
;
A
#
# COMPACT_ATOMS: atom_id res chain seq x y z
N MET A 1 37.87 9.86 -12.75
CA MET A 1 38.58 8.56 -12.65
C MET A 1 39.04 8.26 -11.21
N LEU A 2 39.74 9.20 -10.55
CA LEU A 2 40.23 9.07 -9.17
C LEU A 2 39.13 8.76 -8.13
N ALA A 3 37.98 9.45 -8.17
CA ALA A 3 36.86 9.20 -7.26
C ALA A 3 36.26 7.78 -7.38
N LYS A 4 36.23 7.22 -8.59
CA LYS A 4 35.78 5.82 -8.81
C LYS A 4 36.76 4.83 -8.22
N LEU A 5 38.07 5.08 -8.36
CA LEU A 5 39.12 4.25 -7.79
C LEU A 5 39.10 4.29 -6.25
N ILE A 6 39.01 5.48 -5.65
CA ILE A 6 38.89 5.67 -4.20
C ILE A 6 37.65 4.92 -3.66
N ASN A 7 36.49 5.06 -4.31
CA ASN A 7 35.29 4.33 -3.91
C ASN A 7 35.43 2.81 -4.04
N LYS A 8 36.15 2.32 -5.05
CA LYS A 8 36.43 0.90 -5.22
C LYS A 8 37.33 0.39 -4.09
N THR A 9 38.42 1.10 -3.79
CA THR A 9 39.35 0.74 -2.70
C THR A 9 38.66 0.75 -1.34
N ARG A 10 37.84 1.76 -1.04
CA ARG A 10 37.05 1.82 0.21
C ARG A 10 36.10 0.63 0.35
N LYS A 11 35.41 0.24 -0.73
CA LYS A 11 34.53 -0.94 -0.72
C LYS A 11 35.29 -2.24 -0.47
N ILE A 12 36.50 -2.38 -1.03
CA ILE A 12 37.35 -3.56 -0.82
C ILE A 12 37.82 -3.62 0.64
N LEU A 13 38.34 -2.53 1.19
CA LEU A 13 38.78 -2.47 2.59
C LEU A 13 37.61 -2.77 3.54
N PHE A 14 36.45 -2.17 3.29
CA PHE A 14 35.24 -2.42 4.07
C PHE A 14 34.79 -3.89 3.98
N PHE A 15 34.87 -4.51 2.80
CA PHE A 15 34.60 -5.93 2.65
C PHE A 15 35.57 -6.79 3.46
N ILE A 16 36.87 -6.52 3.40
CA ILE A 16 37.89 -7.25 4.17
C ILE A 16 37.60 -7.17 5.68
N ILE A 17 37.17 -6.01 6.18
CA ILE A 17 36.80 -5.83 7.61
C ILE A 17 35.56 -6.65 7.98
N LEU A 18 34.59 -6.81 7.07
CA LEU A 18 33.33 -7.50 7.34
C LEU A 18 33.40 -9.01 7.15
N VAL A 19 34.41 -9.54 6.43
CA VAL A 19 34.55 -10.97 6.20
C VAL A 19 34.79 -11.77 7.50
N PRO A 20 35.71 -11.40 8.39
CA PRO A 20 35.93 -12.11 9.65
C PRO A 20 34.66 -12.30 10.49
N PRO A 21 33.85 -11.27 10.82
CA PRO A 21 32.62 -11.49 11.58
C PRO A 21 31.60 -12.35 10.84
N VAL A 22 31.53 -12.28 9.50
CA VAL A 22 30.66 -13.18 8.72
C VAL A 22 31.14 -14.63 8.80
N ILE A 23 32.45 -14.89 8.75
CA ILE A 23 33.02 -16.23 8.91
C ILE A 23 32.70 -16.77 10.31
N VAL A 24 32.81 -15.94 11.36
CA VAL A 24 32.40 -16.33 12.73
C VAL A 24 30.92 -16.71 12.78
N ILE A 25 30.03 -15.88 12.21
CA ILE A 25 28.58 -16.18 12.14
C ILE A 25 28.31 -17.51 11.44
N ARG A 26 29.08 -17.84 10.40
CA ARG A 26 28.96 -19.10 9.66
C ARG A 26 29.50 -20.30 10.42
N ALA A 27 30.64 -20.13 11.10
CA ALA A 27 31.24 -21.17 11.93
C ALA A 27 30.34 -21.55 13.11
N LEU A 28 29.55 -20.60 13.62
CA LEU A 28 28.57 -20.84 14.69
C LEU A 28 27.33 -21.60 14.25
N ARG A 29 27.11 -21.78 12.94
CA ARG A 29 25.89 -22.39 12.38
C ARG A 29 25.51 -23.76 12.98
N PRO A 30 26.44 -24.70 13.24
CA PRO A 30 26.09 -26.00 13.82
C PRO A 30 25.47 -25.89 15.21
N PHE A 31 25.79 -24.83 15.95
CA PHE A 31 25.32 -24.60 17.31
C PHE A 31 24.11 -23.66 17.36
N ILE A 32 24.14 -22.60 16.54
CA ILE A 32 23.12 -21.55 16.54
C ILE A 32 22.82 -21.14 15.10
N LYS A 33 21.55 -21.25 14.68
CA LYS A 33 21.09 -20.76 13.38
C LYS A 33 20.95 -19.24 13.43
N ILE A 34 21.77 -18.54 12.64
CA ILE A 34 21.74 -17.07 12.50
C ILE A 34 21.36 -16.73 11.05
N TYR A 35 20.38 -15.84 10.88
CA TYR A 35 19.90 -15.41 9.56
C TYR A 35 19.94 -13.89 9.41
N PHE A 36 20.16 -13.43 8.20
CA PHE A 36 19.96 -12.05 7.78
C PHE A 36 18.63 -11.95 7.04
N MET A 37 17.81 -10.97 7.43
CA MET A 37 16.52 -10.71 6.80
C MET A 37 16.32 -9.20 6.61
N GLY A 38 16.05 -8.81 5.38
CA GLY A 38 15.82 -7.41 5.04
C GLY A 38 14.37 -6.99 5.26
N ILE A 39 14.18 -5.73 5.67
CA ILE A 39 12.88 -5.06 5.74
C ILE A 39 12.91 -3.87 4.77
N GLY A 40 11.94 -3.79 3.86
CA GLY A 40 11.83 -2.69 2.91
C GLY A 40 11.46 -1.39 3.62
N SER A 41 12.34 -0.39 3.67
CA SER A 41 12.16 0.82 4.49
C SER A 41 11.93 2.10 3.69
N ASN A 42 12.21 2.10 2.39
CA ASN A 42 12.25 3.30 1.54
C ASN A 42 10.90 3.73 0.96
N ARG A 43 9.89 2.88 1.07
CA ARG A 43 8.53 3.14 0.56
C ARG A 43 7.55 2.70 1.62
N MET A 44 6.58 3.55 1.94
CA MET A 44 5.60 3.29 3.00
C MET A 44 4.90 1.93 2.86
N GLY A 45 4.50 1.55 1.64
CA GLY A 45 3.82 0.27 1.37
C GLY A 45 4.56 -0.94 1.92
N HIS A 46 5.78 -1.18 1.42
CA HIS A 46 6.61 -2.29 1.92
C HIS A 46 6.98 -2.10 3.40
N PHE A 47 7.20 -0.87 3.85
CA PHE A 47 7.67 -0.64 5.22
C PHE A 47 6.63 -1.00 6.27
N ILE A 48 5.37 -0.66 6.01
CA ILE A 48 4.25 -0.98 6.89
C ILE A 48 3.88 -2.46 6.77
N PHE A 49 3.56 -2.92 5.56
CA PHE A 49 3.05 -4.27 5.36
C PHE A 49 4.06 -5.34 5.76
N ASP A 50 5.32 -5.24 5.29
CA ASP A 50 6.30 -6.31 5.53
C ASP A 50 6.56 -6.50 7.03
N ALA A 51 6.60 -5.40 7.80
CA ALA A 51 6.83 -5.45 9.24
C ALA A 51 5.69 -6.15 9.98
N GLU A 52 4.45 -5.75 9.74
CA GLU A 52 3.27 -6.38 10.38
C GLU A 52 3.08 -7.83 9.88
N TYR A 53 3.26 -8.08 8.58
CA TYR A 53 3.12 -9.41 8.01
C TYR A 53 4.10 -10.40 8.61
N MET A 54 5.36 -10.01 8.83
CA MET A 54 6.34 -10.90 9.47
C MET A 54 5.94 -11.25 10.91
N LEU A 55 5.33 -10.33 11.66
CA LEU A 55 4.87 -10.61 13.02
C LEU A 55 3.68 -11.56 13.01
N ALA A 56 2.70 -11.31 12.15
CA ALA A 56 1.56 -12.19 11.95
C ALA A 56 1.96 -13.59 11.46
N GLU A 57 2.90 -13.67 10.51
CA GLU A 57 3.41 -14.96 10.03
C GLU A 57 4.22 -15.67 11.13
N LYS A 58 4.94 -14.93 11.97
CA LYS A 58 5.66 -15.52 13.11
C LYS A 58 4.72 -16.06 14.19
N GLU A 59 3.58 -15.40 14.43
CA GLU A 59 2.55 -15.90 15.34
C GLU A 59 1.95 -17.21 14.84
N LEU A 60 1.53 -17.26 13.57
CA LEU A 60 0.89 -18.45 13.00
C LEU A 60 1.87 -19.58 12.68
N TYR A 61 3.10 -19.23 12.30
CA TYR A 61 4.11 -20.17 11.79
C TYR A 61 5.48 -19.94 12.44
N PRO A 62 5.60 -20.09 13.78
CA PRO A 62 6.84 -19.79 14.51
C PRO A 62 8.04 -20.62 14.04
N GLN A 63 7.82 -21.82 13.50
CA GLN A 63 8.84 -22.67 12.89
C GLN A 63 9.61 -21.98 11.75
N SER A 64 8.95 -21.10 10.99
CA SER A 64 9.55 -20.34 9.89
C SER A 64 10.52 -19.26 10.38
N TYR A 65 10.45 -18.92 11.66
CA TYR A 65 11.21 -17.84 12.31
C TYR A 65 12.18 -18.36 13.38
N GLN A 66 12.48 -19.67 13.40
CA GLN A 66 13.46 -20.25 14.31
C GLN A 66 14.90 -19.74 14.05
N GLY A 67 15.64 -19.53 15.14
CA GLY A 67 17.01 -19.02 15.14
C GLY A 67 17.09 -17.52 15.46
N ILE A 68 18.31 -16.98 15.46
CA ILE A 68 18.56 -15.56 15.63
C ILE A 68 18.42 -14.89 14.27
N ILE A 69 17.46 -13.98 14.13
CA ILE A 69 17.27 -13.19 12.92
C ILE A 69 17.84 -11.79 13.15
N LEU A 70 18.83 -11.43 12.35
CA LEU A 70 19.45 -10.12 12.30
C LEU A 70 18.74 -9.29 11.22
N TYR A 71 17.83 -8.44 11.65
CA TYR A 71 17.04 -7.60 10.76
C TYR A 71 17.82 -6.35 10.35
N TYR A 72 17.58 -5.89 9.14
CA TYR A 72 18.18 -4.65 8.65
C TYR A 72 17.28 -3.95 7.63
N TYR A 73 17.42 -2.63 7.56
CA TYR A 73 16.82 -1.83 6.50
C TYR A 73 17.72 -1.76 5.28
N HIS A 74 17.15 -1.84 4.08
CA HIS A 74 17.93 -1.73 2.85
C HIS A 74 18.38 -0.28 2.57
N LYS A 75 17.57 0.70 2.95
CA LYS A 75 17.70 2.12 2.58
C LYS A 75 17.23 3.02 3.74
N ILE A 76 17.21 4.33 3.50
CA ILE A 76 16.67 5.35 4.42
C ILE A 76 15.22 4.99 4.77
N VAL A 77 14.82 5.23 6.02
CA VAL A 77 13.45 5.01 6.51
C VAL A 77 12.51 6.07 5.95
N ALA A 78 11.33 5.65 5.48
CA ALA A 78 10.35 6.53 4.87
C ALA A 78 9.54 7.36 5.90
N ASN A 79 9.46 6.89 7.14
CA ASN A 79 8.74 7.52 8.24
C ASN A 79 9.39 7.11 9.57
N SER A 80 9.76 8.09 10.39
CA SER A 80 10.48 7.88 11.66
C SER A 80 9.59 7.35 12.79
N GLN A 81 8.29 7.68 12.81
CA GLN A 81 7.36 7.10 13.79
C GLN A 81 7.22 5.59 13.55
N TRP A 82 7.03 5.17 12.30
CA TRP A 82 6.92 3.75 11.98
C TRP A 82 8.22 3.00 12.30
N ASP A 83 9.39 3.59 12.02
CA ASP A 83 10.70 3.03 12.44
C ASP A 83 10.75 2.80 13.96
N LYS A 84 10.38 3.82 14.74
CA LYS A 84 10.30 3.72 16.21
C LYS A 84 9.41 2.56 16.66
N MET A 85 8.27 2.35 16.02
CA MET A 85 7.31 1.30 16.36
C MET A 85 7.85 -0.09 15.95
N VAL A 86 8.38 -0.23 14.74
CA VAL A 86 8.99 -1.49 14.25
C VAL A 86 10.15 -1.93 15.14
N ARG A 87 11.01 -1.01 15.58
CA ARG A 87 12.15 -1.34 16.46
C ARG A 87 11.76 -1.87 17.85
N ARG A 88 10.51 -1.71 18.28
CA ARG A 88 9.99 -2.34 19.51
C ARG A 88 9.91 -3.86 19.37
N HIS A 89 9.72 -4.36 18.14
CA HIS A 89 9.51 -5.78 17.85
C HIS A 89 10.71 -6.46 17.19
N PHE A 90 11.53 -5.69 16.45
CA PHE A 90 12.63 -6.22 15.66
C PHE A 90 13.98 -5.69 16.15
N LYS A 91 14.95 -6.61 16.32
CA LYS A 91 16.35 -6.27 16.58
C LYS A 91 17.02 -5.81 15.27
N ILE A 92 16.88 -4.53 14.98
CA ILE A 92 17.37 -3.91 13.73
C ILE A 92 18.68 -3.20 13.98
N TYR A 93 19.75 -3.65 13.32
CA TYR A 93 21.08 -3.04 13.42
C TYR A 93 21.62 -2.65 12.04
N ASP A 94 22.19 -1.46 11.93
CA ASP A 94 22.74 -0.97 10.66
C ASP A 94 23.90 -1.86 10.17
N ILE A 95 24.69 -2.39 11.10
CA ILE A 95 25.79 -3.32 10.79
C ILE A 95 25.27 -4.60 10.13
N SER A 96 24.05 -5.06 10.45
CA SER A 96 23.46 -6.28 9.88
C SER A 96 23.28 -6.17 8.37
N ARG A 97 22.97 -4.99 7.82
CA ARG A 97 22.94 -4.77 6.37
C ARG A 97 24.29 -5.03 5.72
N HIS A 98 25.34 -4.52 6.35
CA HIS A 98 26.70 -4.61 5.83
C HIS A 98 27.23 -6.05 5.92
N LEU A 99 26.95 -6.75 7.03
CA LEU A 99 27.24 -8.17 7.19
C LEU A 99 26.45 -9.03 6.20
N ALA A 100 25.17 -8.74 5.99
CA ALA A 100 24.34 -9.44 4.99
C ALA A 100 24.90 -9.27 3.57
N TRP A 101 25.32 -8.04 3.21
CA TRP A 101 25.98 -7.76 1.94
C TRP A 101 27.27 -8.57 1.78
N ALA A 102 28.16 -8.55 2.78
CA ALA A 102 29.40 -9.31 2.74
C ALA A 102 29.14 -10.82 2.67
N ASN A 103 28.18 -11.33 3.45
CA ASN A 103 27.73 -12.73 3.42
C ASN A 103 27.26 -13.16 2.03
N GLY A 104 26.55 -12.29 1.30
CA GLY A 104 26.11 -12.56 -0.07
C GLY A 104 27.23 -12.58 -1.11
N LYS A 105 28.43 -12.10 -0.79
CA LYS A 105 29.59 -12.04 -1.70
C LYS A 105 30.56 -13.22 -1.57
N ILE A 106 30.47 -13.99 -0.50
CA ILE A 106 31.29 -15.18 -0.29
C ILE A 106 30.46 -16.47 -0.46
N PRO A 107 31.04 -17.60 -0.92
CA PRO A 107 30.30 -18.82 -1.24
C PRO A 107 29.38 -19.27 -0.11
N PHE A 108 28.25 -19.91 -0.44
CA PHE A 108 27.29 -20.46 0.55
C PHE A 108 26.51 -19.44 1.40
N GLY A 109 26.54 -18.15 1.06
CA GLY A 109 25.81 -17.11 1.79
C GLY A 109 24.30 -17.29 1.90
N ARG A 110 23.70 -17.98 0.91
CA ARG A 110 22.27 -18.31 0.90
C ARG A 110 21.79 -19.06 2.15
N PHE A 111 22.67 -19.81 2.82
CA PHE A 111 22.29 -20.56 4.01
C PHE A 111 21.97 -19.68 5.22
N HIS A 112 22.48 -18.45 5.23
CA HIS A 112 22.22 -17.44 6.26
C HIS A 112 21.28 -16.34 5.76
N TYR A 113 20.63 -16.54 4.60
CA TYR A 113 19.69 -15.60 4.03
C TYR A 113 18.25 -16.06 4.25
N LYS A 114 17.38 -15.16 4.71
CA LYS A 114 15.93 -15.35 4.64
C LYS A 114 15.35 -14.29 3.70
N PRO A 115 14.59 -14.69 2.67
CA PRO A 115 13.97 -13.73 1.77
C PRO A 115 12.93 -12.89 2.52
N SER A 116 12.91 -11.60 2.22
CA SER A 116 11.94 -10.63 2.72
C SER A 116 10.51 -10.97 2.28
N VAL A 117 9.52 -10.34 2.92
CA VAL A 117 8.10 -10.46 2.53
C VAL A 117 7.89 -9.98 1.10
N ALA A 118 8.47 -8.83 0.73
CA ALA A 118 8.44 -8.33 -0.64
C ALA A 118 8.99 -9.33 -1.68
N GLU A 119 10.07 -10.06 -1.38
CA GLU A 119 10.61 -11.07 -2.30
C GLU A 119 9.73 -12.32 -2.41
N ARG A 120 9.12 -12.74 -1.31
CA ARG A 120 8.27 -13.94 -1.27
C ARG A 120 6.91 -13.69 -1.90
N PHE A 121 6.30 -12.56 -1.57
CA PHE A 121 4.87 -12.33 -1.79
C PHE A 121 4.55 -11.01 -2.50
N ALA A 122 5.56 -10.22 -2.87
CA ALA A 122 5.36 -8.89 -3.45
C ALA A 122 4.38 -8.03 -2.63
N THR A 123 4.35 -8.22 -1.30
CA THR A 123 3.48 -7.46 -0.38
C THR A 123 1.97 -7.77 -0.56
N ALA A 124 1.64 -8.95 -1.10
CA ALA A 124 0.29 -9.51 -1.10
C ALA A 124 0.08 -10.45 0.10
N ASP A 125 -1.14 -10.51 0.63
CA ASP A 125 -1.54 -11.47 1.68
C ASP A 125 -2.37 -12.62 1.10
N GLY A 126 -1.78 -13.35 0.15
CA GLY A 126 -2.43 -14.51 -0.51
C GLY A 126 -2.90 -15.60 0.46
N ASN A 127 -2.26 -15.70 1.63
CA ASN A 127 -2.55 -16.72 2.64
C ASN A 127 -3.52 -16.24 3.73
N GLY A 128 -3.98 -14.98 3.67
CA GLY A 128 -4.83 -14.38 4.70
C GLY A 128 -4.20 -14.44 6.10
N VAL A 129 -2.89 -14.22 6.21
CA VAL A 129 -2.16 -14.25 7.49
C VAL A 129 -2.61 -13.09 8.38
N LEU A 130 -2.84 -11.92 7.77
CA LEU A 130 -3.24 -10.74 8.51
C LEU A 130 -4.64 -10.93 9.12
N GLU A 131 -5.64 -11.36 8.34
CA GLU A 131 -7.00 -11.56 8.86
C GLU A 131 -7.11 -12.61 9.99
N LYS A 132 -6.12 -13.50 10.13
CA LYS A 132 -6.08 -14.55 11.16
C LYS A 132 -5.45 -14.08 12.48
N THR A 133 -4.93 -12.86 12.53
CA THR A 133 -4.18 -12.32 13.67
C THR A 133 -4.64 -10.91 14.02
N LYS A 134 -4.41 -10.51 15.28
CA LYS A 134 -4.59 -9.11 15.68
C LYS A 134 -3.43 -8.25 15.17
N PRO A 135 -3.59 -6.93 15.01
CA PRO A 135 -2.47 -6.03 14.77
C PRO A 135 -1.39 -6.20 15.85
N HIS A 136 -0.12 -6.33 15.46
CA HIS A 136 0.99 -6.54 16.40
C HIS A 136 1.71 -5.23 16.72
N ILE A 137 1.92 -4.39 15.70
CA ILE A 137 2.58 -3.11 15.86
C ILE A 137 1.55 -2.10 16.37
N ALA A 138 1.58 -1.83 17.67
CA ALA A 138 0.66 -0.94 18.35
C ALA A 138 1.31 0.39 18.77
N PHE A 139 0.49 1.43 18.84
CA PHE A 139 0.84 2.69 19.51
C PHE A 139 0.89 2.48 21.02
N THR A 140 1.73 3.25 21.71
CA THR A 140 1.70 3.31 23.19
C THR A 140 0.52 4.15 23.66
N GLU A 141 0.09 3.99 24.92
CA GLU A 141 -0.96 4.82 25.52
C GLU A 141 -0.68 6.34 25.39
N ASP A 142 0.58 6.76 25.57
CA ASP A 142 1.00 8.16 25.38
C ASP A 142 0.88 8.63 23.91
N GLU A 143 1.10 7.73 22.96
CA GLU A 143 0.97 8.01 21.53
C GLU A 143 -0.51 8.14 21.18
N ASP A 144 -1.35 7.26 21.68
CA ASP A 144 -2.80 7.35 21.48
C ASP A 144 -3.41 8.56 22.19
N ALA A 145 -2.91 8.94 23.37
CA ALA A 145 -3.31 10.18 24.03
C ALA A 145 -2.97 11.39 23.17
N LYS A 146 -1.75 11.48 22.62
CA LYS A 146 -1.35 12.58 21.72
C LYS A 146 -2.23 12.66 20.47
N GLY A 147 -2.58 11.52 19.88
CA GLY A 147 -3.48 11.49 18.74
C GLY A 147 -4.89 11.96 19.08
N ARG A 148 -5.46 11.50 20.19
CA ARG A 148 -6.76 12.00 20.69
C ARG A 148 -6.72 13.49 21.02
N ASP A 149 -5.65 13.98 21.64
CA ASP A 149 -5.44 15.40 21.95
C ASP A 149 -5.43 16.24 20.68
N PHE A 150 -4.77 15.75 19.63
CA PHE A 150 -4.82 16.38 18.31
C PHE A 150 -6.26 16.46 17.79
N LEU A 151 -7.03 15.36 17.82
CA LEU A 151 -8.42 15.40 17.36
C LEU A 151 -9.26 16.38 18.18
N ARG A 152 -9.12 16.38 19.51
CA ARG A 152 -9.80 17.32 20.42
C ARG A 152 -9.45 18.78 20.11
N SER A 153 -8.19 19.06 19.75
CA SER A 153 -7.74 20.40 19.37
C SER A 153 -8.41 20.92 18.08
N LEU A 154 -8.88 20.01 17.22
CA LEU A 154 -9.67 20.34 16.03
C LEU A 154 -11.17 20.52 16.33
N GLY A 155 -11.61 20.21 17.55
CA GLY A 155 -13.01 20.23 17.95
C GLY A 155 -13.76 18.91 17.73
N MET A 156 -13.06 17.82 17.41
CA MET A 156 -13.67 16.48 17.36
C MET A 156 -14.06 15.99 18.76
N LYS A 157 -15.24 15.39 18.87
CA LYS A 157 -15.70 14.70 20.08
C LYS A 157 -15.21 13.25 20.06
N GLU A 158 -15.10 12.63 21.23
CA GLU A 158 -14.72 11.21 21.35
C GLU A 158 -15.67 10.25 20.62
N SER A 159 -16.95 10.62 20.47
CA SER A 159 -17.94 9.83 19.72
C SER A 159 -17.84 10.02 18.21
N ASP A 160 -17.12 11.03 17.74
CA ASP A 160 -17.02 11.33 16.32
C ASP A 160 -16.14 10.28 15.62
N ARG A 161 -16.50 9.97 14.38
CA ARG A 161 -15.72 9.12 13.50
C ARG A 161 -15.18 9.95 12.35
N TYR A 162 -13.99 9.63 11.88
CA TYR A 162 -13.41 10.28 10.71
C TYR A 162 -13.02 9.26 9.64
N ILE A 163 -13.09 9.71 8.40
CA ILE A 163 -12.74 8.94 7.20
C ILE A 163 -11.53 9.60 6.56
N CYS A 164 -10.51 8.80 6.28
CA CYS A 164 -9.30 9.27 5.61
C CYS A 164 -9.48 9.24 4.10
N PHE A 165 -9.04 10.26 3.39
CA PHE A 165 -8.99 10.30 1.92
C PHE A 165 -7.55 10.44 1.44
N ASN A 166 -6.98 9.40 0.84
CA ASN A 166 -5.64 9.42 0.29
C ASN A 166 -5.69 9.35 -1.25
N ILE A 167 -5.84 10.52 -1.88
CA ILE A 167 -6.01 10.62 -3.33
C ILE A 167 -4.68 11.03 -3.94
N ARG A 168 -4.12 10.16 -4.80
CA ARG A 168 -2.82 10.42 -5.42
C ARG A 168 -2.92 11.52 -6.48
N ASP A 169 -1.96 12.44 -6.44
CA ASP A 169 -1.67 13.39 -7.51
C ASP A 169 -0.17 13.40 -7.86
N GLU A 170 0.21 14.29 -8.77
CA GLU A 170 1.59 14.36 -9.28
C GLU A 170 2.60 14.97 -8.31
N ALA A 171 2.16 15.71 -7.28
CA ALA A 171 3.04 16.54 -6.46
C ALA A 171 4.12 15.71 -5.78
N TYR A 172 3.74 14.60 -5.14
CA TYR A 172 4.69 13.72 -4.46
C TYR A 172 5.78 13.19 -5.40
N MET A 173 5.40 12.74 -6.60
CA MET A 173 6.35 12.20 -7.56
C MET A 173 7.28 13.29 -8.10
N LYS A 174 6.73 14.46 -8.46
CA LYS A 174 7.51 15.62 -8.93
C LYS A 174 8.53 16.10 -7.88
N ILE A 175 8.12 16.22 -6.62
CA ILE A 175 8.97 16.75 -5.53
C ILE A 175 10.06 15.75 -5.12
N HIS A 176 9.71 14.48 -4.90
CA HIS A 176 10.63 13.51 -4.31
C HIS A 176 11.47 12.74 -5.32
N TYR A 177 11.06 12.70 -6.59
CA TYR A 177 11.73 11.94 -7.64
C TYR A 177 12.11 12.79 -8.85
N GLY A 178 11.76 14.08 -8.87
CA GLY A 178 11.96 14.98 -10.00
C GLY A 178 11.09 14.59 -11.21
N SER A 179 11.22 15.36 -12.29
CA SER A 179 10.77 14.95 -13.63
C SER A 179 11.69 13.88 -14.25
N VAL A 180 12.84 13.62 -13.62
CA VAL A 180 13.91 12.72 -14.08
C VAL A 180 14.38 11.88 -12.89
N SER A 181 13.67 10.80 -12.57
CA SER A 181 14.10 9.90 -11.51
C SER A 181 15.14 8.92 -12.06
N GLN A 182 16.23 8.65 -11.33
CA GLN A 182 17.23 7.62 -11.69
C GLN A 182 16.67 6.18 -11.75
N PHE A 183 15.40 5.99 -11.37
CA PHE A 183 14.68 4.72 -11.42
C PHE A 183 13.72 4.61 -12.60
N ASN A 184 13.52 5.71 -13.35
CA ASN A 184 12.70 5.77 -14.54
C ASN A 184 13.59 6.21 -15.68
N GLU A 185 13.72 5.39 -16.72
CA GLU A 185 14.15 5.90 -18.02
C GLU A 185 13.30 7.14 -18.33
N ASN A 186 13.95 8.31 -18.43
CA ASN A 186 13.47 9.64 -18.86
C ASN A 186 11.99 9.81 -19.27
N ILE A 187 11.00 9.49 -18.41
CA ILE A 187 9.58 9.63 -18.76
C ILE A 187 8.84 10.30 -17.58
N PRO A 188 8.53 11.61 -17.69
CA PRO A 188 7.71 12.36 -16.74
C PRO A 188 6.32 11.74 -16.47
N GLU A 189 5.89 10.84 -17.36
CA GLU A 189 4.52 10.34 -17.46
C GLU A 189 4.28 8.97 -16.80
N TYR A 190 5.32 8.34 -16.23
CA TYR A 190 5.32 6.92 -15.87
C TYR A 190 4.18 6.46 -14.95
N HIS A 191 3.59 7.32 -14.11
CA HIS A 191 2.49 6.94 -13.21
C HIS A 191 1.26 7.84 -13.28
N TRP A 192 1.14 8.70 -14.30
CA TRP A 192 -0.01 9.60 -14.46
C TRP A 192 -1.36 8.88 -14.44
N CYS A 193 -1.41 7.66 -14.97
CA CYS A 193 -2.64 6.87 -14.95
C CYS A 193 -3.24 6.68 -13.54
N ARG A 194 -2.40 6.66 -12.50
CA ARG A 194 -2.79 6.45 -11.09
C ARG A 194 -3.28 7.70 -10.37
N ASN A 195 -3.06 8.88 -10.95
CA ASN A 195 -3.48 10.13 -10.35
C ASN A 195 -4.99 10.34 -10.52
N SER A 196 -5.62 11.07 -9.61
CA SER A 196 -7.05 11.37 -9.68
C SER A 196 -7.30 12.79 -9.20
N ASP A 197 -8.26 13.49 -9.83
CA ASP A 197 -8.59 14.86 -9.42
C ASP A 197 -9.41 14.84 -8.13
N ILE A 198 -8.92 15.55 -7.10
CA ILE A 198 -9.58 15.66 -5.80
C ILE A 198 -11.01 16.23 -5.91
N ALA A 199 -11.29 17.03 -6.96
CA ALA A 199 -12.62 17.57 -7.20
C ALA A 199 -13.71 16.51 -7.43
N LEU A 200 -13.34 15.33 -7.95
CA LEU A 200 -14.28 14.22 -8.16
C LEU A 200 -14.85 13.67 -6.85
N TYR A 201 -14.17 13.90 -5.73
CA TYR A 201 -14.50 13.36 -4.42
C TYR A 201 -15.37 14.31 -3.60
N TYR A 202 -15.57 15.55 -4.07
CA TYR A 202 -16.26 16.59 -3.31
C TYR A 202 -17.70 16.22 -2.95
N LYS A 203 -18.45 15.65 -3.90
CA LYS A 203 -19.79 15.13 -3.65
C LYS A 203 -19.81 14.15 -2.47
N THR A 204 -18.89 13.19 -2.49
CA THR A 204 -18.78 12.16 -1.47
C THR A 204 -18.34 12.71 -0.12
N MET A 205 -17.34 13.59 -0.10
CA MET A 205 -16.87 14.25 1.12
C MET A 205 -17.98 15.05 1.79
N GLN A 206 -18.75 15.82 1.02
CA GLN A 206 -19.88 16.59 1.54
C GLN A 206 -20.94 15.67 2.14
N ALA A 207 -21.33 14.61 1.44
CA ALA A 207 -22.34 13.68 1.95
C ALA A 207 -21.89 12.94 3.22
N LEU A 208 -20.59 12.64 3.36
CA LEU A 208 -20.04 12.07 4.59
C LEU A 208 -20.12 13.06 5.76
N ILE A 209 -19.80 14.34 5.51
CA ILE A 209 -19.94 15.43 6.50
C ILE A 209 -21.39 15.57 6.94
N ASP A 210 -22.33 15.54 6.00
CA ASP A 210 -23.77 15.65 6.26
C ASP A 210 -24.28 14.46 7.09
N LYS A 211 -23.71 13.26 6.90
CA LYS A 211 -23.98 12.07 7.74
C LYS A 211 -23.28 12.13 9.11
N GLY A 212 -22.48 13.15 9.36
CA GLY A 212 -21.86 13.42 10.66
C GLY A 212 -20.38 13.07 10.76
N TYR A 213 -19.79 12.46 9.74
CA TYR A 213 -18.37 12.10 9.74
C TYR A 213 -17.46 13.32 9.61
N TRP A 214 -16.27 13.21 10.18
CA TRP A 214 -15.15 14.06 9.82
C TRP A 214 -14.43 13.50 8.60
N VAL A 215 -13.86 14.37 7.77
CA VAL A 215 -13.11 13.99 6.58
C VAL A 215 -11.69 14.53 6.71
N ILE A 216 -10.70 13.65 6.66
CA ILE A 216 -9.29 14.02 6.71
C ILE A 216 -8.65 13.58 5.41
N ARG A 217 -8.28 14.53 4.53
CA ARG A 217 -7.46 14.19 3.38
C ARG A 217 -6.05 13.94 3.86
N MET A 218 -5.52 12.76 3.57
CA MET A 218 -4.17 12.32 3.90
C MET A 218 -3.22 12.55 2.71
N GLY A 219 -1.93 12.46 2.98
CA GLY A 219 -0.87 12.59 1.98
C GLY A 219 0.28 13.46 2.48
N LYS A 220 1.46 13.30 1.88
CA LYS A 220 2.65 14.08 2.26
C LYS A 220 2.72 15.39 1.48
N GLU A 221 2.54 15.30 0.17
CA GLU A 221 2.54 16.40 -0.77
C GLU A 221 1.35 16.25 -1.71
N THR A 222 0.65 17.36 -1.94
CA THR A 222 -0.47 17.43 -2.87
C THR A 222 -0.39 18.69 -3.71
N GLU A 223 -0.93 18.63 -4.92
CA GLU A 223 -0.93 19.74 -5.88
C GLU A 223 -1.99 20.77 -5.49
N LYS A 224 -3.27 20.37 -5.55
CA LYS A 224 -4.43 21.22 -5.26
C LYS A 224 -4.81 21.17 -3.78
N GLU A 225 -5.30 22.29 -3.25
CA GLU A 225 -6.04 22.33 -1.98
C GLU A 225 -7.46 21.77 -2.17
N ILE A 226 -8.09 21.34 -1.09
CA ILE A 226 -9.51 20.99 -1.09
C ILE A 226 -10.36 22.25 -1.29
N GLY A 227 -11.25 22.20 -2.28
CA GLY A 227 -12.15 23.30 -2.64
C GLY A 227 -13.44 23.39 -1.81
N ILE A 228 -13.69 22.43 -0.91
CA ILE A 228 -14.84 22.46 0.01
C ILE A 228 -14.43 23.12 1.33
N LYS A 229 -15.28 24.01 1.84
CA LYS A 229 -15.11 24.62 3.16
C LYS A 229 -16.09 24.00 4.16
N SER A 230 -15.55 23.39 5.21
CA SER A 230 -16.31 22.87 6.36
C SER A 230 -15.39 22.84 7.58
N GLN A 231 -15.96 22.94 8.78
CA GLN A 231 -15.18 22.71 10.00
C GLN A 231 -14.79 21.23 10.17
N LYS A 232 -15.55 20.32 9.54
CA LYS A 232 -15.32 18.87 9.61
C LYS A 232 -14.38 18.33 8.53
N ILE A 233 -13.76 19.21 7.72
CA ILE A 233 -12.79 18.80 6.70
C ILE A 233 -11.40 19.32 7.02
N ILE A 234 -10.42 18.41 7.02
CA ILE A 234 -9.01 18.72 7.30
C ILE A 234 -8.19 18.34 6.07
N ASP A 235 -7.62 19.35 5.40
CA ASP A 235 -6.63 19.15 4.33
C ASP A 235 -5.24 19.02 4.93
N TYR A 236 -4.96 17.86 5.54
CA TYR A 236 -3.73 17.61 6.29
C TYR A 236 -2.43 17.89 5.48
N PRO A 237 -2.29 17.49 4.19
CA PRO A 237 -1.13 17.80 3.37
C PRO A 237 -0.81 19.30 3.24
N LYS A 238 -1.84 20.14 3.34
CA LYS A 238 -1.80 21.61 3.19
C LYS A 238 -1.88 22.33 4.54
N SER A 239 -1.74 21.60 5.64
CA SER A 239 -1.77 22.15 7.00
C SER A 239 -0.38 22.13 7.67
N ASN A 240 -0.27 22.84 8.79
CA ASN A 240 0.92 22.79 9.66
C ASN A 240 0.93 21.56 10.60
N PHE A 241 -0.04 20.65 10.48
CA PHE A 241 -0.14 19.48 11.35
C PHE A 241 0.73 18.30 10.88
N LYS A 242 1.32 18.39 9.69
CA LYS A 242 2.11 17.30 9.12
C LYS A 242 3.21 16.82 10.06
N SER A 243 3.18 15.53 10.38
CA SER A 243 4.22 14.86 11.15
C SER A 243 4.26 13.37 10.83
N ASP A 244 5.44 12.76 10.93
CA ASP A 244 5.58 11.32 10.76
C ASP A 244 4.68 10.53 11.74
N PHE A 245 4.40 11.09 12.93
CA PHE A 245 3.47 10.52 13.88
C PHE A 245 2.02 10.51 13.37
N LEU A 246 1.48 11.66 12.97
CA LEU A 246 0.10 11.76 12.50
C LEU A 246 -0.12 11.07 11.16
N ASP A 247 0.92 10.97 10.31
CA ASP A 247 0.88 10.16 9.08
C ASP A 247 0.45 8.72 9.39
N MET A 248 0.95 8.15 10.49
CA MET A 248 0.64 6.76 10.90
C MET A 248 -0.64 6.72 11.73
N TRP A 249 -0.75 7.59 12.73
CA TRP A 249 -1.80 7.50 13.74
C TRP A 249 -3.19 7.74 13.16
N LEU A 250 -3.33 8.74 12.27
CA LEU A 250 -4.61 9.06 11.66
C LEU A 250 -5.13 7.90 10.80
N GLY A 251 -4.27 7.32 9.95
CA GLY A 251 -4.65 6.16 9.12
C GLY A 251 -4.95 4.91 9.95
N ALA A 252 -4.23 4.69 11.04
CA ALA A 252 -4.44 3.55 11.92
C ALA A 252 -5.72 3.63 12.77
N HIS A 253 -6.25 4.84 13.01
CA HIS A 253 -7.42 5.07 13.85
C HIS A 253 -8.67 5.51 13.09
N CYS A 254 -8.61 5.65 11.76
CA CYS A 254 -9.77 6.01 10.96
C CYS A 254 -10.89 4.96 11.05
N HIS A 255 -12.10 5.38 10.67
CA HIS A 255 -13.22 4.46 10.52
C HIS A 255 -13.03 3.54 9.32
N PHE A 256 -12.65 4.14 8.18
CA PHE A 256 -12.13 3.47 6.99
C PHE A 256 -11.37 4.51 6.13
N MET A 257 -10.65 4.05 5.10
CA MET A 257 -9.91 4.90 4.17
C MET A 257 -10.52 4.85 2.77
N VAL A 258 -10.59 5.99 2.07
CA VAL A 258 -10.84 6.09 0.64
C VAL A 258 -9.51 6.43 -0.05
N THR A 259 -9.14 5.68 -1.09
CA THR A 259 -7.81 5.78 -1.70
C THR A 259 -7.85 5.50 -3.20
N THR A 260 -6.76 5.81 -3.91
CA THR A 260 -6.53 5.44 -5.32
C THR A 260 -5.42 4.40 -5.51
N GLY A 261 -5.10 3.63 -4.46
CA GLY A 261 -4.09 2.58 -4.50
C GLY A 261 -2.69 3.16 -4.34
N SER A 262 -2.26 3.43 -3.12
CA SER A 262 -0.95 3.94 -2.76
C SER A 262 -0.24 3.08 -1.71
N GLY A 263 1.00 3.44 -1.36
CA GLY A 263 1.73 2.73 -0.32
C GLY A 263 1.13 2.90 1.08
N ILE A 264 0.51 4.06 1.39
CA ILE A 264 -0.01 4.31 2.75
C ILE A 264 -1.20 3.42 3.09
N ASP A 265 -1.88 2.92 2.06
CA ASP A 265 -3.04 2.02 2.12
C ASP A 265 -2.71 0.74 2.90
N THR A 266 -1.43 0.35 2.94
CA THR A 266 -0.96 -0.76 3.78
C THR A 266 -1.14 -0.54 5.29
N LEU A 267 -1.45 0.68 5.76
CA LEU A 267 -1.95 0.90 7.12
C LEU A 267 -3.29 0.19 7.34
N CYS A 268 -4.17 0.17 6.33
CA CYS A 268 -5.43 -0.56 6.39
C CYS A 268 -5.18 -2.05 6.60
N HIS A 269 -4.18 -2.60 5.92
CA HIS A 269 -3.72 -3.96 6.18
C HIS A 269 -3.23 -4.12 7.61
N ALA A 270 -2.29 -3.26 8.04
CA ALA A 270 -1.62 -3.45 9.31
C ALA A 270 -2.56 -3.35 10.51
N TYR A 271 -3.54 -2.45 10.44
CA TYR A 271 -4.51 -2.19 11.50
C TYR A 271 -5.90 -2.79 11.25
N ARG A 272 -6.03 -3.64 10.21
CA ARG A 272 -7.29 -4.28 9.79
C ARG A 272 -8.42 -3.28 9.57
N LYS A 273 -8.11 -2.11 9.00
CA LYS A 273 -9.11 -1.10 8.66
C LYS A 273 -9.76 -1.42 7.31
N PRO A 274 -11.08 -1.24 7.19
CA PRO A 274 -11.74 -1.29 5.89
C PRO A 274 -11.20 -0.18 4.98
N GLU A 275 -11.25 -0.41 3.67
CA GLU A 275 -10.85 0.60 2.69
C GLU A 275 -11.70 0.56 1.42
N VAL A 276 -11.79 1.69 0.74
CA VAL A 276 -12.45 1.84 -0.55
C VAL A 276 -11.42 2.36 -1.54
N CYS A 277 -10.95 1.49 -2.43
CA CYS A 277 -10.00 1.87 -3.46
C CYS A 277 -10.76 2.21 -4.76
N VAL A 278 -10.84 3.50 -5.07
CA VAL A 278 -11.52 3.99 -6.27
C VAL A 278 -10.52 4.44 -7.32
N SER A 279 -10.95 4.55 -8.58
CA SER A 279 -10.09 4.93 -9.70
C SER A 279 -8.83 4.05 -9.76
N LEU A 280 -8.97 2.78 -9.42
CA LEU A 280 -7.82 1.89 -9.25
C LEU A 280 -7.22 1.51 -10.60
N ILE A 281 -5.91 1.72 -10.72
CA ILE A 281 -5.09 1.27 -11.84
C ILE A 281 -3.62 1.12 -11.37
N PRO A 282 -2.85 0.13 -11.88
CA PRO A 282 -3.31 -1.03 -12.64
C PRO A 282 -4.37 -1.84 -11.88
N ILE A 283 -5.25 -2.51 -12.63
CA ILE A 283 -6.31 -3.34 -12.07
C ILE A 283 -5.71 -4.44 -11.19
N SER A 284 -4.54 -4.99 -11.53
CA SER A 284 -3.87 -6.01 -10.72
C SER A 284 -3.51 -5.57 -9.31
N ILE A 285 -3.52 -4.26 -9.00
CA ILE A 285 -3.31 -3.77 -7.63
C ILE A 285 -4.35 -4.32 -6.65
N VAL A 286 -5.56 -4.65 -7.09
CA VAL A 286 -6.59 -5.20 -6.18
C VAL A 286 -6.15 -6.51 -5.52
N ALA A 287 -5.18 -7.25 -6.09
CA ALA A 287 -4.56 -8.43 -5.45
C ALA A 287 -3.74 -8.07 -4.19
N TYR A 288 -3.37 -6.81 -4.02
CA TYR A 288 -2.55 -6.33 -2.92
C TYR A 288 -3.35 -5.48 -1.93
N MET A 289 -4.68 -5.39 -2.08
CA MET A 289 -5.55 -4.62 -1.19
C MET A 289 -5.97 -5.44 0.03
N HIS A 290 -6.49 -4.79 1.06
CA HIS A 290 -6.95 -5.47 2.26
C HIS A 290 -8.17 -6.34 1.94
N CYS A 291 -8.38 -7.45 2.65
CA CYS A 291 -9.54 -8.33 2.40
C CYS A 291 -10.88 -7.65 2.69
N GLY A 292 -10.91 -6.65 3.58
CA GLY A 292 -12.06 -5.79 3.84
C GLY A 292 -12.19 -4.60 2.90
N SER A 293 -11.67 -4.69 1.66
CA SER A 293 -11.71 -3.59 0.69
C SER A 293 -12.89 -3.69 -0.28
N ILE A 294 -13.39 -2.52 -0.70
CA ILE A 294 -14.25 -2.35 -1.87
C ILE A 294 -13.44 -1.62 -2.95
N ASN A 295 -13.43 -2.16 -4.16
CA ASN A 295 -12.58 -1.65 -5.24
C ASN A 295 -13.42 -1.31 -6.47
N ILE A 296 -13.12 -0.19 -7.11
CA ILE A 296 -13.64 0.15 -8.45
C ILE A 296 -12.49 0.63 -9.33
N PHE A 297 -12.58 0.33 -10.61
CA PHE A 297 -11.48 0.53 -11.55
C PHE A 297 -11.71 1.77 -12.39
N LYS A 298 -10.61 2.40 -12.82
CA LYS A 298 -10.69 3.35 -13.92
C LYS A 298 -11.26 2.68 -15.16
N HIS A 299 -12.02 3.45 -15.93
CA HIS A 299 -12.52 3.01 -17.23
C HIS A 299 -11.37 3.05 -18.23
N LEU A 300 -11.05 1.91 -18.83
CA LEU A 300 -10.11 1.87 -19.96
C LEU A 300 -10.87 2.06 -21.26
N LYS A 301 -10.33 2.84 -22.18
CA LYS A 301 -10.95 3.10 -23.48
C LYS A 301 -9.93 3.07 -24.61
N PHE A 302 -10.36 2.70 -25.80
CA PHE A 302 -9.58 2.94 -27.02
C PHE A 302 -9.62 4.43 -27.37
N LYS A 303 -8.67 4.88 -28.21
CA LYS A 303 -8.63 6.28 -28.71
C LYS A 303 -9.92 6.75 -29.40
N ASN A 304 -10.75 5.82 -29.91
CA ASN A 304 -12.05 6.14 -30.49
C ASN A 304 -13.15 6.38 -29.44
N GLY A 305 -12.82 6.35 -28.14
CA GLY A 305 -13.73 6.59 -27.03
C GLY A 305 -14.47 5.35 -26.53
N ARG A 306 -14.42 4.21 -27.23
CA ARG A 306 -15.08 2.98 -26.78
C ARG A 306 -14.38 2.39 -25.57
N ARG A 307 -15.13 2.16 -24.49
CA ARG A 307 -14.63 1.45 -23.30
C ARG A 307 -14.28 0.00 -23.61
N LEU A 308 -13.21 -0.49 -22.99
CA LEU A 308 -12.79 -1.87 -23.06
C LEU A 308 -13.65 -2.71 -22.12
N THR A 309 -14.01 -3.91 -22.58
CA THR A 309 -14.62 -4.93 -21.70
C THR A 309 -13.53 -5.61 -20.86
N PHE A 310 -13.90 -6.28 -19.77
CA PHE A 310 -12.91 -7.00 -18.96
C PHE A 310 -12.24 -8.15 -19.73
N ALA A 311 -12.91 -8.73 -20.72
CA ALA A 311 -12.34 -9.73 -21.62
C ALA A 311 -11.34 -9.16 -22.64
N GLU A 312 -11.50 -7.90 -23.06
CA GLU A 312 -10.49 -7.19 -23.85
C GLU A 312 -9.28 -6.80 -22.98
N ILE A 313 -9.53 -6.36 -21.74
CA ILE A 313 -8.47 -6.01 -20.76
C ILE A 313 -7.59 -7.23 -20.42
N SER A 314 -8.18 -8.30 -19.90
CA SER A 314 -8.23 -9.55 -20.65
C SER A 314 -7.05 -9.96 -21.54
N ALA A 315 -7.42 -10.11 -22.81
CA ALA A 315 -6.58 -10.56 -23.90
C ALA A 315 -5.39 -9.64 -24.17
N THR A 316 -5.50 -8.35 -23.85
CA THR A 316 -4.42 -7.37 -24.06
C THR A 316 -3.39 -7.32 -22.93
N GLY A 317 -3.70 -7.90 -21.77
CA GLY A 317 -2.86 -7.79 -20.57
C GLY A 317 -2.92 -6.42 -19.88
N ALA A 318 -3.87 -5.56 -20.25
CA ALA A 318 -3.97 -4.19 -19.76
C ALA A 318 -4.21 -4.09 -18.24
N TRP A 319 -4.65 -5.18 -17.59
CA TRP A 319 -4.78 -5.25 -16.14
C TRP A 319 -3.45 -5.00 -15.38
N GLU A 320 -2.29 -5.28 -15.99
CA GLU A 320 -0.97 -5.11 -15.35
C GLU A 320 -0.32 -3.76 -15.69
N PHE A 321 -0.93 -2.97 -16.57
CA PHE A 321 -0.30 -1.76 -17.08
C PHE A 321 -0.19 -0.71 -15.96
N GLY A 322 0.99 -0.63 -15.35
CA GLY A 322 1.31 0.35 -14.31
C GLY A 322 1.93 1.65 -14.83
N ASN A 323 2.15 1.71 -16.15
CA ASN A 323 2.81 2.83 -16.83
C ASN A 323 1.90 3.44 -17.90
N SER A 324 1.65 4.75 -17.79
CA SER A 324 0.87 5.55 -18.74
C SER A 324 1.32 5.37 -20.20
N LYS A 325 2.64 5.33 -20.45
CA LYS A 325 3.19 5.15 -21.81
C LYS A 325 2.71 3.83 -22.43
N VAL A 326 2.61 2.77 -21.64
CA VAL A 326 2.19 1.45 -22.13
C VAL A 326 0.74 1.50 -22.64
N PHE A 327 -0.15 2.25 -21.98
CA PHE A 327 -1.50 2.46 -22.49
C PHE A 327 -1.49 3.15 -23.86
N PHE A 328 -0.75 4.26 -23.98
CA PHE A 328 -0.68 5.02 -25.24
C PHE A 328 -0.08 4.23 -26.40
N ASP A 329 0.96 3.43 -26.12
CA ASP A 329 1.59 2.55 -27.10
C ASP A 329 0.63 1.46 -27.61
N HIS A 330 -0.36 1.07 -26.80
CA HIS A 330 -1.43 0.13 -27.18
C HIS A 330 -2.69 0.82 -27.71
N GLY A 331 -2.65 2.14 -27.96
CA GLY A 331 -3.82 2.88 -28.46
C GLY A 331 -4.95 2.99 -27.43
N MET A 332 -4.61 2.93 -26.14
CA MET A 332 -5.54 2.99 -25.02
C MET A 332 -5.35 4.27 -24.21
N GLU A 333 -6.42 4.65 -23.54
CA GLU A 333 -6.51 5.75 -22.58
C GLU A 333 -7.30 5.28 -21.36
N TRP A 334 -7.36 6.12 -20.33
CA TRP A 334 -8.14 5.86 -19.13
C TRP A 334 -9.02 7.07 -18.78
N GLU A 335 -10.06 6.80 -18.01
CA GLU A 335 -10.97 7.79 -17.44
C GLU A 335 -11.17 7.46 -15.96
N ASP A 336 -11.10 8.50 -15.11
CA ASP A 336 -11.41 8.38 -13.68
C ASP A 336 -12.86 7.96 -13.45
N ASN A 337 -13.12 7.37 -12.28
CA ASN A 337 -14.50 7.17 -11.86
C ASN A 337 -15.22 8.51 -11.69
N THR A 338 -16.49 8.52 -12.07
CA THR A 338 -17.36 9.69 -11.91
C THR A 338 -17.60 9.98 -10.42
N PRO A 339 -17.98 11.22 -10.06
CA PRO A 339 -18.35 11.54 -8.67
C PRO A 339 -19.47 10.65 -8.11
N GLN A 340 -20.36 10.14 -8.98
CA GLN A 340 -21.43 9.22 -8.58
C GLN A 340 -20.88 7.83 -8.26
N GLU A 341 -20.02 7.27 -9.11
CA GLU A 341 -19.41 5.94 -8.86
C GLU A 341 -18.58 5.93 -7.57
N ILE A 342 -17.81 7.01 -7.32
CA ILE A 342 -17.05 7.18 -6.08
C ILE A 342 -18.00 7.25 -4.88
N TYR A 343 -19.07 8.03 -4.98
CA TYR A 343 -20.09 8.12 -3.94
C TYR A 343 -20.70 6.75 -3.63
N ASP A 344 -21.11 5.99 -4.66
CA ASP A 344 -21.78 4.71 -4.47
C ASP A 344 -20.86 3.66 -3.83
N ALA A 345 -19.59 3.58 -4.24
CA ALA A 345 -18.63 2.67 -3.63
C ALA A 345 -18.33 3.03 -2.16
N VAL A 346 -18.21 4.33 -1.85
CA VAL A 346 -17.97 4.80 -0.48
C VAL A 346 -19.20 4.57 0.40
N PHE A 347 -20.41 4.85 -0.09
CA PHE A 347 -21.62 4.64 0.68
C PHE A 347 -22.04 3.17 0.79
N GLU A 348 -21.58 2.30 -0.12
CA GLU A 348 -21.61 0.85 0.10
C GLU A 348 -20.79 0.47 1.33
N MET A 349 -19.55 0.98 1.48
CA MET A 349 -18.74 0.72 2.67
C MET A 349 -19.43 1.22 3.93
N VAL A 350 -19.96 2.45 3.91
CA VAL A 350 -20.71 3.02 5.04
C VAL A 350 -21.89 2.11 5.42
N ALA A 351 -22.72 1.71 4.46
CA ALA A 351 -23.87 0.85 4.72
C ALA A 351 -23.46 -0.53 5.25
N ARG A 352 -22.35 -1.10 4.76
CA ARG A 352 -21.81 -2.38 5.27
C ARG A 352 -21.33 -2.26 6.71
N LEU A 353 -20.60 -1.18 7.04
CA LEU A 353 -20.11 -0.94 8.41
C LEU A 353 -21.24 -0.57 9.39
N ASP A 354 -22.30 0.07 8.91
CA ASP A 354 -23.52 0.35 9.67
C ASP A 354 -24.43 -0.89 9.80
N GLY A 355 -24.11 -2.01 9.13
CA GLY A 355 -24.94 -3.23 9.13
C GLY A 355 -26.24 -3.12 8.32
N ALA A 356 -26.38 -2.05 7.53
CA ALA A 356 -27.56 -1.74 6.74
C ALA A 356 -27.51 -2.31 5.30
N TRP A 357 -26.36 -2.85 4.88
CA TRP A 357 -26.21 -3.42 3.54
C TRP A 357 -26.83 -4.81 3.43
N VAL A 358 -27.58 -5.04 2.36
CA VAL A 358 -28.19 -6.33 2.02
C VAL A 358 -27.71 -6.74 0.63
N ASP A 359 -26.93 -7.82 0.57
CA ASP A 359 -26.50 -8.41 -0.70
C ASP A 359 -27.72 -9.06 -1.40
N LYS A 360 -27.89 -8.79 -2.70
CA LYS A 360 -28.90 -9.45 -3.54
C LYS A 360 -28.26 -10.60 -4.31
N LYS A 361 -29.05 -11.63 -4.64
CA LYS A 361 -28.58 -12.78 -5.42
C LYS A 361 -28.01 -12.36 -6.78
N GLU A 362 -28.61 -11.35 -7.42
CA GLU A 362 -28.08 -10.83 -8.69
C GLU A 362 -26.71 -10.18 -8.53
N ASP A 363 -26.43 -9.57 -7.38
CA ASP A 363 -25.13 -8.95 -7.09
C ASP A 363 -24.05 -10.00 -6.93
N GLU A 364 -24.34 -11.10 -6.22
CA GLU A 364 -23.44 -12.24 -6.07
C GLU A 364 -23.02 -12.82 -7.43
N ILE A 365 -23.98 -12.97 -8.35
CA ILE A 365 -23.71 -13.46 -9.72
C ILE A 365 -22.76 -12.51 -10.46
N LEU A 366 -22.97 -11.19 -10.38
CA LEU A 366 -22.06 -10.22 -11.01
C LEU A 366 -20.66 -10.28 -10.38
N HIS A 367 -20.62 -10.46 -9.07
CA HIS A 367 -19.40 -10.56 -8.29
C HIS A 367 -18.59 -11.81 -8.65
N GLU A 368 -19.23 -12.95 -8.81
CA GLU A 368 -18.60 -14.19 -9.27
C GLU A 368 -18.07 -14.04 -10.70
N LYS A 369 -18.85 -13.43 -11.59
CA LYS A 369 -18.44 -13.19 -12.99
C LYS A 369 -17.16 -12.35 -13.07
N ILE A 370 -17.10 -11.21 -12.39
CA ILE A 370 -15.89 -10.37 -12.43
C ILE A 370 -14.67 -11.12 -11.86
N TRP A 371 -14.86 -11.92 -10.81
CA TRP A 371 -13.76 -12.70 -10.24
C TRP A 371 -13.27 -13.82 -11.14
N GLN A 372 -14.16 -14.49 -11.87
CA GLN A 372 -13.77 -15.45 -12.91
C GLN A 372 -12.89 -14.80 -14.00
N ILE A 373 -13.09 -13.50 -14.27
CA ILE A 373 -12.25 -12.77 -15.22
C ILE A 373 -10.94 -12.34 -14.57
N LEU A 374 -10.98 -11.71 -13.40
CA LEU A 374 -9.79 -11.21 -12.70
C LEU A 374 -8.82 -12.33 -12.30
N LEU A 375 -9.32 -13.51 -11.95
CA LEU A 375 -8.48 -14.67 -11.63
C LEU A 375 -7.67 -15.19 -12.83
N LYS A 376 -7.96 -14.75 -14.06
CA LYS A 376 -7.12 -15.02 -15.24
C LYS A 376 -5.84 -14.18 -15.25
N SER A 377 -5.77 -13.08 -14.50
CA SER A 377 -4.55 -12.28 -14.38
C SER A 377 -3.44 -13.11 -13.70
N PRO A 378 -2.20 -13.10 -14.23
CA PRO A 378 -1.06 -13.74 -13.60
C PRO A 378 -0.77 -13.19 -12.19
N SER A 379 -0.91 -11.87 -11.97
CA SER A 379 -0.70 -11.27 -10.65
C SER A 379 -1.70 -11.78 -9.63
N TYR A 380 -2.95 -12.01 -10.05
CA TYR A 380 -3.97 -12.55 -9.17
C TYR A 380 -3.80 -14.02 -8.86
N SER A 381 -3.75 -14.85 -9.91
CA SER A 381 -3.64 -16.30 -9.79
C SER A 381 -2.36 -16.74 -9.06
N ARG A 382 -1.32 -15.90 -9.06
CA ARG A 382 -0.11 -16.09 -8.26
C ARG A 382 -0.39 -16.13 -6.75
N PHE A 383 -1.35 -15.35 -6.26
CA PHE A 383 -1.55 -15.16 -4.82
C PHE A 383 -2.89 -15.73 -4.32
N TYR A 384 -3.94 -15.75 -5.13
CA TYR A 384 -5.29 -16.09 -4.68
C TYR A 384 -5.94 -17.17 -5.53
N LYS A 385 -6.68 -18.04 -4.84
CA LYS A 385 -7.64 -18.97 -5.47
C LYS A 385 -9.08 -18.48 -5.35
N VAL A 386 -9.42 -17.86 -4.21
CA VAL A 386 -10.73 -17.24 -3.95
C VAL A 386 -10.49 -15.91 -3.21
N PRO A 387 -10.66 -14.77 -3.88
CA PRO A 387 -10.44 -13.47 -3.26
C PRO A 387 -11.60 -13.08 -2.35
N LYS A 388 -11.28 -12.44 -1.22
CA LYS A 388 -12.28 -11.89 -0.28
C LYS A 388 -12.59 -10.41 -0.52
N HIS A 389 -11.81 -9.76 -1.38
CA HIS A 389 -12.03 -8.37 -1.76
C HIS A 389 -13.40 -8.22 -2.44
N ARG A 390 -13.98 -7.03 -2.32
CA ARG A 390 -15.19 -6.67 -3.05
C ARG A 390 -14.90 -5.73 -4.21
N ILE A 391 -15.68 -5.85 -5.26
CA ILE A 391 -15.75 -4.89 -6.36
C ILE A 391 -17.05 -4.13 -6.13
N GLY A 392 -17.05 -2.81 -6.29
CA GLY A 392 -18.22 -1.98 -5.99
C GLY A 392 -19.50 -2.54 -6.62
N THR A 393 -20.51 -2.81 -5.81
CA THR A 393 -21.72 -3.51 -6.25
C THR A 393 -22.48 -2.67 -7.27
N GLN A 394 -22.66 -1.38 -6.99
CA GLN A 394 -23.31 -0.47 -7.93
C GLN A 394 -22.49 -0.29 -9.21
N TYR A 395 -21.17 -0.22 -9.10
CA TYR A 395 -20.27 -0.21 -10.25
C TYR A 395 -20.47 -1.44 -11.16
N LEU A 396 -20.55 -2.65 -10.60
CA LEU A 396 -20.84 -3.85 -11.39
C LEU A 396 -22.24 -3.84 -12.03
N ARG A 397 -23.23 -3.25 -11.37
CA ARG A 397 -24.60 -3.12 -11.91
C ARG A 397 -24.67 -2.15 -13.08
N ASP A 398 -23.95 -1.04 -12.98
CA ASP A 398 -23.96 0.02 -13.99
C ASP A 398 -23.14 -0.34 -15.22
N HIS A 399 -22.16 -1.26 -15.07
CA HIS A 399 -21.23 -1.68 -16.15
C HIS A 399 -21.37 -3.17 -16.51
N ARG A 400 -22.60 -3.71 -16.48
CA ARG A 400 -22.87 -5.12 -16.82
C ARG A 400 -22.41 -5.50 -18.22
N GLU A 401 -22.47 -4.56 -19.15
CA GLU A 401 -22.02 -4.71 -20.53
C GLU A 401 -20.51 -4.95 -20.63
N LEU A 402 -19.71 -4.44 -19.68
CA LEU A 402 -18.27 -4.67 -19.66
C LEU A 402 -17.90 -6.09 -19.16
N LEU A 403 -18.84 -6.80 -18.52
CA LEU A 403 -18.65 -8.17 -17.99
C LEU A 403 -19.00 -9.27 -18.99
N ASN A 404 -19.84 -9.01 -20.00
CA ASN A 404 -20.48 -10.05 -20.82
C ASN A 404 -19.92 -10.15 -22.26
N ALA A 405 -18.67 -9.74 -22.51
CA ALA A 405 -18.06 -9.77 -23.83
C ALA A 405 -16.99 -10.86 -23.97
#